data_AF-A0A9Q8P6Z4-F1
#
_entry.id   AF-A0A9Q8P6Z4-F1
#
_cell.length_a   1.000
_cell.length_b   1.000
_cell.length_c   1.000
_cell.angle_alpha   90.00
_cell.angle_beta   90.00
_cell.angle_gamma   90.00
#
_symmetry.space_group_name_H-M   'P 1'
#
loop_
_entity.id
_entity.type
_entity.pdbx_description
1 polymer ?
#
loop_
_entity_poly.entity_id
_entity_poly.type
_entity_poly.pdbx_seq_one_letter_code
_entity_poly.pdbx_strand_id
1 'polypeptide(L)'
;MFHPFQCIVTLQQRYFVAACGPRLTSVDLETGRLVCEWPSNQDVSVATTESNGKAKDLDLDQPPSKKQKVDDTGKDDEGQAPAQKQKPSTPAKAPSIIKLAASHQGDFLVVITEDKCVHVFAHSEGQLVELSQRIMPKRPCAVQILPDNATILVADKFGDVYSLPLIPTAADSGDANAGAQDTASEAGNLFKPSADLTTIHSKRNRQVLEAQMKQKNFTKKKDPLKFEHKILIGHVSMLTDMRYMSEASAPQRGYIVTADRDEHIRVSRGPPQSHVIEGFCLGHTEFVSKVRQLGNGSSILVSGGGDDWLGVWDWTRSELLRKLHFKPFLQSPPEKIAVSGMWNVSIATGDDTRTPVVVVALEGIKTLLLVGVFGPLNVETDDEVSALRFAAIELTHNPIDVVSTHDDTLIVALDNRNSGGKFALLTMRMYIDNAEMDVAGHKNGQDPRIQALYTTQRHAPIEADAKDLDTLLYGVSNLRKRRDLADGEANGDENDESVLEPEPAEE
;
A
#
# COMPACT_ATOMS: atom_id res chain seq x y z
N MET A 1 -3.78 22.82 -4.40
CA MET A 1 -2.63 22.40 -5.25
C MET A 1 -3.11 21.37 -6.25
N PHE A 2 -2.47 21.24 -7.42
CA PHE A 2 -2.80 20.15 -8.36
C PHE A 2 -2.41 18.80 -7.76
N HIS A 3 -3.34 17.84 -7.82
CA HIS A 3 -3.04 16.46 -7.44
C HIS A 3 -2.04 15.85 -8.44
N PRO A 4 -0.88 15.30 -8.00
CA PRO A 4 0.05 14.60 -8.88
C PRO A 4 -0.51 13.24 -9.32
N PHE A 5 0.07 12.62 -10.34
CA PHE A 5 -0.25 11.21 -10.64
C PHE A 5 0.34 10.33 -9.53
N GLN A 6 -0.51 9.63 -8.79
CA GLN A 6 -0.05 8.85 -7.63
C GLN A 6 0.17 7.37 -7.92
N CYS A 7 -0.44 6.84 -8.99
CA CYS A 7 -0.21 5.48 -9.46
C CYS A 7 -0.20 5.44 -10.98
N ILE A 8 0.73 4.70 -11.58
CA ILE A 8 0.84 4.52 -13.03
C ILE A 8 1.10 3.05 -13.36
N VAL A 9 0.60 2.60 -14.52
CA VAL A 9 0.81 1.23 -15.00
C VAL A 9 0.71 1.19 -16.53
N THR A 10 1.35 0.20 -17.15
CA THR A 10 1.20 -0.10 -18.57
C THR A 10 0.42 -1.40 -18.74
N LEU A 11 -0.55 -1.41 -19.66
CA LEU A 11 -1.32 -2.58 -20.06
C LEU A 11 -0.90 -2.98 -21.46
N GLN A 12 -0.61 -4.28 -21.66
CA GLN A 12 -0.16 -4.83 -22.95
C GLN A 12 1.03 -4.06 -23.58
N GLN A 13 1.84 -3.38 -22.75
CA GLN A 13 2.96 -2.52 -23.17
C GLN A 13 2.61 -1.39 -24.17
N ARG A 14 1.31 -1.11 -24.34
CA ARG A 14 0.77 -0.14 -25.29
C ARG A 14 -0.05 0.93 -24.61
N TYR A 15 -0.90 0.56 -23.66
CA TYR A 15 -1.80 1.50 -23.01
C TYR A 15 -1.20 1.94 -21.69
N PHE A 16 -1.05 3.24 -21.51
CA PHE A 16 -0.58 3.84 -20.28
C PHE A 16 -1.79 4.31 -19.46
N VAL A 17 -1.89 3.80 -18.24
CA VAL A 17 -2.95 4.13 -17.31
C VAL A 17 -2.37 4.90 -16.13
N ALA A 18 -2.94 6.07 -15.84
CA ALA A 18 -2.52 6.91 -14.73
C ALA A 18 -3.70 7.24 -13.82
N ALA A 19 -3.47 7.14 -12.51
CA ALA A 19 -4.40 7.57 -11.48
C ALA A 19 -4.02 8.97 -10.98
N CYS A 20 -5.02 9.85 -10.87
CA CYS A 20 -4.93 11.20 -10.31
C CYS A 20 -6.11 11.41 -9.36
N GLY A 21 -5.86 11.39 -8.05
CA GLY A 21 -6.91 11.39 -7.03
C GLY A 21 -7.88 10.21 -7.23
N PRO A 22 -9.20 10.44 -7.34
CA PRO A 22 -10.18 9.38 -7.60
C PRO A 22 -10.28 8.98 -9.09
N ARG A 23 -9.60 9.69 -10.00
CA ARG A 23 -9.74 9.49 -11.45
C ARG A 23 -8.67 8.57 -12.00
N LEU A 24 -9.08 7.74 -12.95
CA LEU A 24 -8.23 6.89 -13.75
C LEU A 24 -8.30 7.33 -15.21
N THR A 25 -7.16 7.39 -15.90
CA THR A 25 -7.10 7.83 -17.29
C THR A 25 -6.20 6.89 -18.10
N SER A 26 -6.69 6.45 -19.26
CA SER A 26 -5.98 5.56 -20.19
C SER A 26 -5.61 6.30 -21.47
N VAL A 27 -4.37 6.12 -21.92
CA VAL A 27 -3.82 6.71 -23.15
C VAL A 27 -3.13 5.64 -23.96
N ASP A 28 -3.33 5.65 -25.28
CA ASP A 28 -2.57 4.79 -26.20
C ASP A 28 -1.21 5.43 -26.48
N LEU A 29 -0.12 4.77 -26.06
CA LEU A 29 1.24 5.27 -26.22
C LEU A 29 1.71 5.33 -27.68
N GLU A 30 1.08 4.56 -28.57
CA GLU A 30 1.41 4.59 -30.00
C GLU A 30 0.87 5.87 -30.65
N THR A 31 -0.38 6.22 -30.35
CA THR A 31 -1.07 7.36 -30.97
C THR A 31 -1.01 8.65 -30.13
N GLY A 32 -0.66 8.55 -28.86
CA GLY A 32 -0.69 9.64 -27.87
C GLY A 32 -2.11 10.11 -27.53
N ARG A 33 -3.14 9.35 -27.89
CA ARG A 33 -4.54 9.74 -27.72
C ARG A 33 -5.12 9.21 -26.41
N LEU A 34 -5.93 10.06 -25.78
CA LEU A 34 -6.81 9.66 -24.68
C LEU A 34 -7.80 8.60 -25.17
N VAL A 35 -7.89 7.48 -24.45
CA VAL A 35 -8.78 6.36 -24.78
C VAL A 35 -10.00 6.34 -23.85
N CYS A 36 -9.78 6.40 -22.53
CA CYS A 36 -10.87 6.34 -21.56
C CYS A 36 -10.55 7.10 -20.27
N GLU A 37 -11.60 7.51 -19.56
CA GLU A 37 -11.53 8.10 -18.23
C GLU A 37 -12.56 7.41 -17.32
N TRP A 38 -12.17 7.13 -16.08
CA TRP A 38 -13.06 6.59 -15.04
C TRP A 38 -12.96 7.42 -13.75
N PRO A 39 -14.07 7.72 -13.06
CA PRO A 39 -15.46 7.53 -13.52
C PRO A 39 -15.75 8.34 -14.79
N SER A 40 -16.69 7.86 -15.63
CA SER A 40 -17.01 8.57 -16.87
C SER A 40 -17.78 9.86 -16.56
N ASN A 41 -17.66 10.89 -17.42
CA ASN A 41 -18.42 12.14 -17.23
C ASN A 41 -19.95 11.94 -17.28
N GLN A 42 -20.45 10.80 -17.77
CA GLN A 42 -21.88 10.47 -17.74
C GLN A 42 -22.33 9.99 -16.34
N ASP A 43 -21.47 9.29 -15.60
CA ASP A 43 -21.78 8.75 -14.26
C ASP A 43 -21.93 9.86 -13.20
N VAL A 44 -21.29 11.01 -13.42
CA VAL A 44 -21.41 12.19 -12.54
C VAL A 44 -22.82 12.81 -12.60
N SER A 45 -23.54 12.63 -13.72
CA SER A 45 -24.90 13.16 -13.90
C SER A 45 -25.99 12.30 -13.23
N VAL A 46 -25.75 10.99 -13.06
CA VAL A 46 -26.70 10.06 -12.44
C VAL A 46 -26.66 10.17 -10.91
N ALA A 47 -25.47 10.37 -10.32
CA ALA A 47 -25.33 10.62 -8.88
C ALA A 47 -25.98 11.95 -8.41
N THR A 48 -26.33 12.85 -9.32
CA THR A 48 -26.98 14.13 -9.03
C THR A 48 -28.46 14.19 -9.40
N THR A 49 -29.04 13.16 -10.00
CA THR A 49 -30.45 13.16 -10.43
C THR A 49 -31.38 12.15 -9.75
N GLU A 50 -30.90 11.25 -8.90
CA GLU A 50 -31.76 10.31 -8.14
C GLU A 50 -32.27 10.84 -6.78
N SER A 51 -32.15 12.14 -6.48
CA SER A 51 -32.70 12.72 -5.23
C SER A 51 -33.86 13.70 -5.41
N ASN A 52 -34.58 13.68 -6.54
CA ASN A 52 -35.74 14.55 -6.70
C ASN A 52 -36.85 13.97 -7.59
N GLY A 53 -37.60 13.02 -7.03
CA GLY A 53 -38.85 12.53 -7.60
C GLY A 53 -39.84 12.22 -6.49
N LYS A 54 -40.70 13.20 -6.15
CA LYS A 54 -41.80 13.05 -5.19
C LYS A 54 -42.76 11.93 -5.61
N ALA A 55 -42.92 10.92 -4.75
CA ALA A 55 -44.18 10.20 -4.60
C ALA A 55 -44.66 10.39 -3.16
N LYS A 56 -45.90 10.89 -3.05
CA LYS A 56 -46.61 11.24 -1.82
C LYS A 56 -47.03 9.98 -1.05
N ASP A 57 -46.99 10.11 0.28
CA ASP A 57 -47.77 9.46 1.34
C ASP A 57 -48.14 7.98 1.17
N LEU A 58 -47.66 7.16 2.09
CA LEU A 58 -48.49 6.54 3.13
C LEU A 58 -47.61 6.24 4.34
N ASP A 59 -47.88 6.95 5.45
CA ASP A 59 -47.39 6.69 6.79
C ASP A 59 -47.64 5.23 7.21
N LEU A 60 -46.70 4.64 7.95
CA LEU A 60 -46.94 4.03 9.28
C LEU A 60 -45.59 3.62 9.93
N ASP A 61 -45.31 4.29 11.05
CA ASP A 61 -44.43 3.97 12.20
C ASP A 61 -42.89 3.94 12.07
N GLN A 62 -42.29 5.11 12.36
CA GLN A 62 -41.07 5.24 13.19
C GLN A 62 -41.47 5.68 14.62
N PRO A 63 -40.54 5.88 15.59
CA PRO A 63 -39.53 5.02 16.21
C PRO A 63 -39.74 5.03 17.76
N PRO A 64 -38.75 4.68 18.63
CA PRO A 64 -37.93 5.80 19.11
C PRO A 64 -36.47 5.46 19.42
N SER A 65 -35.59 6.32 18.93
CA SER A 65 -34.31 6.64 19.59
C SER A 65 -34.53 7.71 20.65
N LYS A 66 -34.04 7.48 21.88
CA LYS A 66 -33.26 8.38 22.77
C LYS A 66 -33.55 8.07 24.24
N LYS A 67 -32.49 8.03 25.05
CA LYS A 67 -32.25 8.99 26.16
C LYS A 67 -30.98 8.61 26.92
N GLN A 68 -30.00 9.52 26.91
CA GLN A 68 -29.04 9.65 28.01
C GLN A 68 -29.45 10.89 28.81
N LYS A 69 -29.49 10.70 30.12
CA LYS A 69 -30.11 11.54 31.14
C LYS A 69 -29.17 12.68 31.55
N VAL A 70 -29.72 13.87 31.73
CA VAL A 70 -29.12 14.99 32.49
C VAL A 70 -30.06 15.25 33.65
N ASP A 71 -29.53 15.43 34.86
CA ASP A 71 -30.23 16.11 35.96
C ASP A 71 -29.43 17.36 36.35
N ASP A 72 -30.21 18.36 36.75
CA ASP A 72 -30.00 19.81 36.81
C ASP A 72 -29.61 20.29 38.21
N THR A 73 -28.88 21.41 38.32
CA THR A 73 -29.27 22.55 39.16
C THR A 73 -28.38 23.78 38.89
N GLY A 74 -28.99 24.85 38.37
CA GLY A 74 -29.03 26.12 39.12
C GLY A 74 -28.28 27.37 38.58
N LYS A 75 -29.09 28.30 38.03
CA LYS A 75 -29.05 29.78 38.10
C LYS A 75 -28.21 30.60 37.09
N ASP A 76 -28.96 31.23 36.19
CA ASP A 76 -29.04 32.67 35.85
C ASP A 76 -27.74 33.48 35.69
N ASP A 77 -27.41 33.87 34.45
CA ASP A 77 -27.32 35.31 34.11
C ASP A 77 -27.41 35.56 32.59
N GLU A 78 -28.03 36.68 32.23
CA GLU A 78 -28.34 37.10 30.85
C GLU A 78 -27.09 37.59 30.09
N GLY A 79 -26.92 37.14 28.85
CA GLY A 79 -25.93 37.69 27.93
C GLY A 79 -26.08 37.14 26.51
N GLN A 80 -26.50 37.99 25.58
CA GLN A 80 -26.71 37.67 24.16
C GLN A 80 -25.48 37.00 23.51
N ALA A 81 -25.68 35.84 22.88
CA ALA A 81 -24.69 35.18 22.02
C ALA A 81 -25.29 34.87 20.62
N PRO A 82 -24.49 34.99 19.54
CA PRO A 82 -25.00 35.15 18.17
C PRO A 82 -25.46 33.84 17.53
N ALA A 83 -26.38 33.99 16.57
CA ALA A 83 -26.93 32.92 15.74
C ALA A 83 -25.86 31.93 15.24
N GLN A 84 -26.00 30.66 15.62
CA GLN A 84 -25.22 29.56 15.05
C GLN A 84 -25.57 29.40 13.57
N LYS A 85 -24.67 29.88 12.71
CA LYS A 85 -24.63 29.50 11.30
C LYS A 85 -24.50 27.98 11.23
N GLN A 86 -25.54 27.32 10.74
CA GLN A 86 -25.47 25.94 10.28
C GLN A 86 -24.32 25.83 9.28
N LYS A 87 -23.29 25.04 9.62
CA LYS A 87 -22.25 24.68 8.66
C LYS A 87 -22.93 23.93 7.51
N PRO A 88 -22.73 24.34 6.25
CA PRO A 88 -23.17 23.55 5.11
C PRO A 88 -22.53 22.17 5.20
N SER A 89 -23.33 21.11 5.09
CA SER A 89 -22.82 19.76 4.90
C SER A 89 -22.02 19.74 3.60
N THR A 90 -20.70 19.68 3.69
CA THR A 90 -19.82 19.51 2.52
C THR A 90 -20.15 18.16 1.86
N PRO A 91 -20.29 18.10 0.52
CA PRO A 91 -20.45 16.84 -0.19
C PRO A 91 -19.25 15.92 0.08
N ALA A 92 -19.50 14.62 0.24
CA ALA A 92 -18.45 13.64 0.53
C ALA A 92 -17.44 13.58 -0.62
N LYS A 93 -16.16 13.77 -0.31
CA LYS A 93 -15.03 13.69 -1.25
C LYS A 93 -14.89 12.24 -1.75
N ALA A 94 -14.82 12.04 -3.07
CA ALA A 94 -14.58 10.72 -3.66
C ALA A 94 -13.22 10.14 -3.21
N PRO A 95 -13.12 8.83 -2.93
CA PRO A 95 -11.92 8.21 -2.38
C PRO A 95 -10.79 8.18 -3.42
N SER A 96 -9.57 8.52 -3.01
CA SER A 96 -8.43 8.50 -3.94
C SER A 96 -8.04 7.06 -4.28
N ILE A 97 -7.54 6.85 -5.51
CA ILE A 97 -6.89 5.60 -5.90
C ILE A 97 -5.52 5.53 -5.23
N ILE A 98 -5.20 4.39 -4.64
CA ILE A 98 -3.97 4.19 -3.87
C ILE A 98 -3.05 3.12 -4.44
N LYS A 99 -3.56 2.19 -5.26
CA LYS A 99 -2.78 1.11 -5.90
C LYS A 99 -3.42 0.66 -7.21
N LEU A 100 -2.56 0.26 -8.15
CA LEU A 100 -2.92 -0.39 -9.40
C LEU A 100 -2.16 -1.73 -9.49
N ALA A 101 -2.82 -2.76 -10.02
CA ALA A 101 -2.18 -4.04 -10.35
C ALA A 101 -2.72 -4.57 -11.67
N ALA A 102 -1.86 -4.64 -12.68
CA ALA A 102 -2.18 -5.26 -13.96
C ALA A 102 -1.96 -6.77 -13.92
N SER A 103 -2.77 -7.50 -14.68
CA SER A 103 -2.54 -8.91 -14.98
C SER A 103 -1.32 -9.10 -15.87
N HIS A 104 -0.78 -10.33 -15.93
CA HIS A 104 0.45 -10.60 -16.68
C HIS A 104 0.33 -10.24 -18.17
N GLN A 105 -0.83 -10.50 -18.79
CA GLN A 105 -1.12 -10.15 -20.18
C GLN A 105 -1.68 -8.72 -20.32
N GLY A 106 -2.06 -8.07 -19.23
CA GLY A 106 -2.64 -6.73 -19.25
C GLY A 106 -4.12 -6.69 -19.65
N ASP A 107 -4.83 -7.82 -19.63
CA ASP A 107 -6.26 -7.91 -19.95
C ASP A 107 -7.17 -7.50 -18.79
N PHE A 108 -6.62 -7.48 -17.58
CA PHE A 108 -7.30 -7.03 -16.36
C PHE A 108 -6.45 -6.04 -15.58
N LEU A 109 -7.14 -5.11 -14.92
CA LEU A 109 -6.59 -4.12 -14.00
C LEU A 109 -7.36 -4.15 -12.69
N VAL A 110 -6.65 -4.32 -11.57
CA VAL A 110 -7.19 -4.16 -10.22
C VAL A 110 -6.82 -2.79 -9.68
N VAL A 111 -7.81 -2.07 -9.16
CA VAL A 111 -7.66 -0.73 -8.58
C VAL A 111 -8.09 -0.77 -7.12
N ILE A 112 -7.25 -0.22 -6.24
CA ILE A 112 -7.56 -0.07 -4.82
C ILE A 112 -7.77 1.41 -4.51
N THR A 113 -8.82 1.71 -3.74
CA THR A 113 -9.16 3.07 -3.29
C THR A 113 -9.02 3.23 -1.76
N GLU A 114 -8.99 4.47 -1.28
CA GLU A 114 -8.82 4.80 0.15
C GLU A 114 -9.90 4.23 1.07
N ASP A 115 -11.11 4.04 0.55
CA ASP A 115 -12.26 3.44 1.22
C ASP A 115 -12.23 1.90 1.25
N LYS A 116 -11.07 1.30 0.93
CA LYS A 116 -10.79 -0.15 0.98
C LYS A 116 -11.49 -0.96 -0.12
N CYS A 117 -12.04 -0.30 -1.13
CA CYS A 117 -12.62 -1.01 -2.26
C CYS A 117 -11.53 -1.60 -3.17
N VAL A 118 -11.79 -2.82 -3.63
CA VAL A 118 -11.07 -3.54 -4.68
C VAL A 118 -11.97 -3.52 -5.90
N HIS A 119 -11.60 -2.73 -6.90
CA HIS A 119 -12.28 -2.68 -8.19
C HIS A 119 -11.52 -3.56 -9.18
N VAL A 120 -12.23 -4.32 -9.99
CA VAL A 120 -11.67 -5.15 -11.06
C VAL A 120 -12.18 -4.63 -12.39
N PHE A 121 -11.28 -4.30 -13.30
CA PHE A 121 -11.60 -3.85 -14.66
C PHE A 121 -11.14 -4.87 -15.68
N ALA A 122 -11.99 -5.15 -16.67
CA ALA A 122 -11.56 -5.71 -17.95
C ALA A 122 -10.94 -4.59 -18.79
N HIS A 123 -9.87 -4.93 -19.50
CA HIS A 123 -9.19 -4.06 -20.43
C HIS A 123 -9.31 -4.60 -21.85
N SER A 124 -9.78 -3.74 -22.76
CA SER A 124 -9.83 -4.01 -24.20
C SER A 124 -9.46 -2.76 -24.97
N GLU A 125 -8.33 -2.80 -25.68
CA GLU A 125 -7.84 -1.69 -26.51
C GLU A 125 -7.77 -0.33 -25.79
N GLY A 126 -7.33 -0.34 -24.53
CA GLY A 126 -7.23 0.85 -23.69
C GLY A 126 -8.53 1.25 -22.99
N GLN A 127 -9.67 0.67 -23.37
CA GLN A 127 -10.93 0.85 -22.65
C GLN A 127 -10.96 0.00 -21.39
N LEU A 128 -11.43 0.60 -20.30
CA LEU A 128 -11.55 -0.03 -18.99
C LEU A 128 -13.03 -0.17 -18.62
N VAL A 129 -13.49 -1.41 -18.47
CA VAL A 129 -14.86 -1.73 -18.08
C VAL A 129 -14.84 -2.37 -16.70
N GLU A 130 -15.49 -1.72 -15.73
CA GLU A 130 -15.57 -2.23 -14.37
C GLU A 130 -16.42 -3.51 -14.33
N LEU A 131 -15.84 -4.60 -13.84
CA LEU A 131 -16.48 -5.91 -13.70
C LEU A 131 -17.05 -6.13 -12.30
N SER A 132 -16.34 -5.65 -11.26
CA SER A 132 -16.76 -5.86 -9.87
C SER A 132 -16.13 -4.85 -8.92
N GLN A 133 -16.81 -4.63 -7.79
CA GLN A 133 -16.34 -3.84 -6.66
C GLN A 133 -16.55 -4.63 -5.37
N ARG A 134 -15.50 -4.76 -4.55
CA ARG A 134 -15.54 -5.49 -3.27
C ARG A 134 -14.89 -4.69 -2.14
N ILE A 135 -15.58 -4.53 -1.02
CA ILE A 135 -15.07 -3.76 0.12
C ILE A 135 -14.32 -4.68 1.08
N MET A 136 -13.03 -4.42 1.27
CA MET A 136 -12.21 -5.16 2.23
C MET A 136 -12.46 -4.68 3.67
N PRO A 137 -12.33 -5.56 4.69
CA PRO A 137 -12.58 -5.19 6.07
C PRO A 137 -11.53 -4.18 6.59
N LYS A 138 -10.31 -4.32 6.06
CA LYS A 138 -9.13 -3.50 6.35
C LYS A 138 -8.54 -2.98 5.05
N ARG A 139 -7.84 -1.85 5.13
CA ARG A 139 -7.23 -1.19 3.97
C ARG A 139 -6.16 -2.12 3.37
N PRO A 140 -6.27 -2.49 2.08
CA PRO A 140 -5.23 -3.25 1.41
C PRO A 140 -3.90 -2.48 1.35
N CYS A 141 -2.80 -3.14 1.68
CA CYS A 141 -1.44 -2.61 1.60
C CYS A 141 -0.68 -3.14 0.37
N ALA A 142 -1.06 -4.29 -0.18
CA ALA A 142 -0.53 -4.83 -1.42
C ALA A 142 -1.58 -5.69 -2.13
N VAL A 143 -1.51 -5.75 -3.46
CA VAL A 143 -2.42 -6.52 -4.31
C VAL A 143 -1.67 -7.04 -5.53
N GLN A 144 -1.99 -8.27 -5.96
CA GLN A 144 -1.43 -8.88 -7.17
C GLN A 144 -2.43 -9.86 -7.78
N ILE A 145 -2.53 -9.86 -9.11
CA ILE A 145 -3.25 -10.89 -9.85
C ILE A 145 -2.28 -12.06 -10.08
N LEU A 146 -2.69 -13.29 -9.75
CA LEU A 146 -1.87 -14.47 -9.95
C LEU A 146 -1.71 -14.79 -11.45
N PRO A 147 -0.64 -15.52 -11.84
CA PRO A 147 -0.43 -15.92 -13.22
C PRO A 147 -1.54 -16.79 -13.82
N ASP A 148 -2.40 -17.37 -12.98
CA ASP A 148 -3.59 -18.11 -13.41
C ASP A 148 -4.67 -17.23 -14.04
N ASN A 149 -4.56 -15.89 -13.95
CA ASN A 149 -5.58 -14.91 -14.35
C ASN A 149 -6.98 -15.24 -13.79
N ALA A 150 -7.03 -15.90 -12.64
CA ALA A 150 -8.26 -16.32 -11.98
C ALA A 150 -8.29 -15.89 -10.51
N THR A 151 -7.14 -15.61 -9.90
CA THR A 151 -7.03 -15.31 -8.47
C THR A 151 -6.39 -13.93 -8.24
N ILE A 152 -6.92 -13.17 -7.30
CA ILE A 152 -6.32 -11.95 -6.75
C ILE A 152 -5.81 -12.25 -5.34
N LEU A 153 -4.55 -11.95 -5.08
CA LEU A 153 -4.03 -11.85 -3.72
C LEU A 153 -4.17 -10.42 -3.20
N VAL A 154 -4.76 -10.27 -2.02
CA VAL A 154 -4.93 -8.99 -1.34
C VAL A 154 -4.33 -9.09 0.05
N ALA A 155 -3.26 -8.34 0.32
CA ALA A 155 -2.70 -8.22 1.66
C ALA A 155 -3.26 -6.96 2.33
N ASP A 156 -3.73 -7.08 3.58
CA ASP A 156 -4.22 -5.97 4.36
C ASP A 156 -3.20 -5.42 5.34
N LYS A 157 -3.41 -4.17 5.80
CA LYS A 157 -2.52 -3.49 6.74
C LYS A 157 -2.50 -4.12 8.14
N PHE A 158 -3.38 -5.07 8.45
CA PHE A 158 -3.49 -5.70 9.77
C PHE A 158 -2.76 -7.03 9.86
N GLY A 159 -2.28 -7.56 8.73
CA GLY A 159 -1.45 -8.76 8.72
C GLY A 159 -2.00 -9.90 7.87
N ASP A 160 -3.22 -9.77 7.35
CA ASP A 160 -3.91 -10.87 6.67
C ASP A 160 -3.69 -10.80 5.15
N VAL A 161 -3.45 -11.95 4.53
CA VAL A 161 -3.41 -12.12 3.08
C VAL A 161 -4.61 -12.97 2.64
N TYR A 162 -5.42 -12.42 1.76
CA TYR A 162 -6.63 -13.03 1.21
C TYR A 162 -6.41 -13.47 -0.23
N SER A 163 -7.04 -14.58 -0.59
CA SER A 163 -7.25 -15.05 -1.97
C SER A 163 -8.69 -14.75 -2.35
N LEU A 164 -8.90 -14.03 -3.45
CA LEU A 164 -10.21 -13.71 -4.00
C LEU A 164 -10.29 -14.18 -5.46
N PRO A 165 -11.45 -14.61 -5.98
CA PRO A 165 -11.60 -14.82 -7.42
C PRO A 165 -11.46 -13.49 -8.18
N LEU A 166 -10.83 -13.50 -9.35
CA LEU A 166 -10.67 -12.32 -10.20
C LEU A 166 -12.04 -11.82 -10.68
N ILE A 167 -12.85 -12.75 -11.18
CA ILE A 167 -14.23 -12.50 -11.59
C ILE A 167 -15.14 -13.20 -10.56
N PRO A 168 -15.97 -12.47 -9.80
CA PRO A 168 -16.93 -13.06 -8.88
C PRO A 168 -17.94 -13.95 -9.62
N THR A 169 -18.38 -15.02 -8.99
CA THR A 169 -19.47 -15.86 -9.52
C THR A 169 -20.82 -15.23 -9.15
N ALA A 170 -21.87 -15.45 -9.94
CA ALA A 170 -23.20 -14.84 -9.71
C ALA A 170 -23.84 -15.11 -8.32
N ALA A 171 -23.31 -16.07 -7.55
CA ALA A 171 -23.70 -16.27 -6.15
C ALA A 171 -23.17 -15.18 -5.20
N ASP A 172 -22.22 -14.34 -5.63
CA ASP A 172 -21.57 -13.30 -4.83
C ASP A 172 -22.39 -11.99 -4.70
N SER A 173 -23.48 -11.83 -5.47
CA SER A 173 -24.31 -10.60 -5.48
C SER A 173 -25.59 -10.68 -4.64
N GLY A 174 -25.83 -11.78 -3.92
CA GLY A 174 -26.97 -11.94 -3.02
C GLY A 174 -26.66 -12.86 -1.85
N ASP A 175 -26.74 -12.33 -0.63
CA ASP A 175 -26.78 -13.05 0.66
C ASP A 175 -26.11 -14.44 0.69
N ALA A 176 -24.84 -14.52 0.32
CA ALA A 176 -24.09 -15.77 0.36
C ALA A 176 -23.32 -15.91 1.68
N ASN A 177 -23.99 -16.54 2.63
CA ASN A 177 -23.42 -17.15 3.82
C ASN A 177 -22.68 -18.46 3.42
N ALA A 178 -21.72 -18.37 2.50
CA ALA A 178 -21.04 -19.52 1.92
C ALA A 178 -19.53 -19.28 1.88
N GLY A 179 -18.84 -19.72 2.94
CA GLY A 179 -17.38 -19.63 3.00
C GLY A 179 -16.74 -19.84 4.37
N ALA A 180 -17.40 -20.52 5.32
CA ALA A 180 -16.73 -21.02 6.51
C ALA A 180 -17.43 -22.33 6.96
N GLN A 181 -16.79 -23.47 6.72
CA GLN A 181 -17.03 -24.65 7.55
C GLN A 181 -16.38 -24.39 8.91
N ASP A 182 -17.06 -23.62 9.75
CA ASP A 182 -16.90 -23.70 11.19
C ASP A 182 -18.17 -24.36 11.75
N THR A 183 -18.12 -25.68 11.91
CA THR A 183 -19.05 -26.37 12.79
C THR A 183 -18.76 -25.96 14.23
N ALA A 184 -19.38 -24.89 14.70
CA ALA A 184 -19.52 -24.61 16.11
C ALA A 184 -20.92 -24.04 16.37
N SER A 185 -21.78 -24.92 16.87
CA SER A 185 -23.11 -24.65 17.39
C SER A 185 -23.14 -23.40 18.29
N GLU A 186 -24.10 -22.53 18.02
CA GLU A 186 -24.46 -21.40 18.87
C GLU A 186 -24.85 -21.88 20.27
N ALA A 187 -23.96 -21.68 21.23
CA ALA A 187 -24.26 -21.53 22.64
C ALA A 187 -23.45 -20.33 23.15
N GLY A 188 -24.09 -19.43 23.89
CA GLY A 188 -23.50 -18.19 24.37
C GLY A 188 -22.21 -18.43 25.17
N ASN A 189 -21.07 -18.28 24.51
CA ASN A 189 -19.77 -18.43 25.15
C ASN A 189 -19.41 -17.13 25.87
N LEU A 190 -19.43 -17.17 27.21
CA LEU A 190 -18.62 -16.26 28.01
C LEU A 190 -17.14 -16.46 27.62
N PHE A 191 -16.44 -15.35 27.40
CA PHE A 191 -15.02 -15.36 27.07
C PHE A 191 -14.22 -16.08 28.15
N LYS A 192 -13.52 -17.14 27.74
CA LYS A 192 -12.51 -17.83 28.55
C LYS A 192 -11.16 -17.45 27.96
N PRO A 193 -10.32 -16.65 28.64
CA PRO A 193 -8.98 -16.39 28.14
C PRO A 193 -8.24 -17.73 27.98
N SER A 194 -7.51 -17.89 26.89
CA SER A 194 -6.77 -19.13 26.57
C SER A 194 -5.52 -19.32 27.43
N ALA A 195 -5.13 -18.29 28.19
CA ALA A 195 -3.94 -18.29 29.01
C ALA A 195 -4.32 -18.44 30.50
N ASP A 196 -3.83 -19.52 31.11
CA ASP A 196 -3.91 -19.72 32.56
C ASP A 196 -2.79 -18.94 33.28
N LEU A 197 -3.02 -18.59 34.55
CA LEU A 197 -2.05 -17.88 35.41
C LEU A 197 -0.71 -18.62 35.55
N THR A 198 -0.66 -19.92 35.24
CA THR A 198 0.54 -20.76 35.27
C THR A 198 1.51 -20.50 34.13
N THR A 199 1.05 -19.94 33.00
CA THR A 199 1.83 -19.76 31.76
C THR A 199 2.42 -18.35 31.64
N ILE A 200 2.11 -17.46 32.59
CA ILE A 200 2.48 -16.04 32.52
C ILE A 200 3.56 -15.70 33.54
N HIS A 201 4.79 -15.57 33.06
CA HIS A 201 5.96 -15.27 33.89
C HIS A 201 6.33 -13.77 33.93
N SER A 202 5.74 -12.93 33.06
CA SER A 202 6.04 -11.49 33.03
C SER A 202 4.94 -10.63 33.67
N LYS A 203 5.35 -9.59 34.41
CA LYS A 203 4.44 -8.63 35.07
C LYS A 203 3.49 -7.97 34.06
N ARG A 204 3.99 -7.68 32.85
CA ARG A 204 3.23 -7.08 31.75
C ARG A 204 2.13 -8.00 31.23
N ASN A 205 2.42 -9.28 31.00
CA ASN A 205 1.44 -10.23 30.50
C ASN A 205 0.33 -10.52 31.52
N ARG A 206 0.66 -10.48 32.83
CA ARG A 206 -0.32 -10.64 33.92
C ARG A 206 -1.32 -9.48 33.94
N GLN A 207 -0.83 -8.25 33.76
CA GLN A 207 -1.67 -7.06 33.65
C GLN A 207 -2.60 -7.12 32.42
N VAL A 208 -2.13 -7.66 31.29
CA VAL A 208 -2.95 -7.87 30.09
C VAL A 208 -4.07 -8.88 30.35
N LEU A 209 -3.79 -10.00 31.03
CA LEU A 209 -4.80 -10.99 31.38
C LEU A 209 -5.86 -10.40 32.33
N GLU A 210 -5.43 -9.66 33.35
CA GLU A 210 -6.35 -8.96 34.26
C GLU A 210 -7.23 -7.93 33.53
N ALA A 211 -6.67 -7.22 32.55
CA ALA A 211 -7.41 -6.27 31.72
C ALA A 211 -8.42 -6.98 30.79
N GLN A 212 -8.06 -8.12 30.21
CA GLN A 212 -8.96 -8.94 29.38
C GLN A 212 -10.13 -9.50 30.20
N MET A 213 -9.85 -10.00 31.41
CA MET A 213 -10.89 -10.49 32.34
C MET A 213 -11.87 -9.38 32.76
N LYS A 214 -11.44 -8.11 32.75
CA LYS A 214 -12.28 -6.95 33.10
C LYS A 214 -13.12 -6.43 31.93
N GLN A 215 -12.86 -6.85 30.68
CA GLN A 215 -13.68 -6.45 29.53
C GLN A 215 -15.01 -7.21 29.51
N LYS A 216 -16.09 -6.55 29.95
CA LYS A 216 -17.45 -7.12 29.98
C LYS A 216 -18.23 -6.97 28.67
N ASN A 217 -17.78 -6.13 27.74
CA ASN A 217 -18.44 -5.92 26.45
C ASN A 217 -17.43 -6.09 25.32
N PHE A 218 -17.50 -7.22 24.62
CA PHE A 218 -16.78 -7.39 23.36
C PHE A 218 -17.55 -6.72 22.22
N THR A 219 -16.82 -6.07 21.32
CA THR A 219 -17.37 -5.54 20.06
C THR A 219 -18.11 -6.65 19.32
N LYS A 220 -19.30 -6.33 18.80
CA LYS A 220 -20.09 -7.24 17.94
C LYS A 220 -19.16 -7.94 16.95
N LYS A 221 -19.31 -9.27 16.80
CA LYS A 221 -18.61 -10.03 15.76
C LYS A 221 -18.77 -9.27 14.45
N LYS A 222 -17.64 -9.02 13.75
CA LYS A 222 -17.68 -8.36 12.45
C LYS A 222 -18.54 -9.21 11.52
N ASP A 223 -19.44 -8.57 10.78
CA ASP A 223 -20.21 -9.24 9.75
C ASP A 223 -19.22 -9.95 8.78
N PRO A 224 -19.50 -11.20 8.39
CA PRO A 224 -18.66 -11.91 7.43
C PRO A 224 -18.58 -11.14 6.10
N LEU A 225 -17.48 -11.28 5.38
CA LEU A 225 -17.37 -10.69 4.04
C LEU A 225 -18.42 -11.32 3.13
N LYS A 226 -19.09 -10.47 2.35
CA LYS A 226 -20.24 -10.84 1.50
C LYS A 226 -19.83 -11.41 0.14
N PHE A 227 -18.60 -11.88 -0.01
CA PHE A 227 -18.05 -12.37 -1.27
C PHE A 227 -17.08 -13.53 -1.00
N GLU A 228 -16.90 -14.39 -1.99
CA GLU A 228 -15.94 -15.50 -1.92
C GLU A 228 -14.52 -15.00 -1.59
N HIS A 229 -13.94 -15.58 -0.54
CA HIS A 229 -12.57 -15.29 -0.12
C HIS A 229 -11.98 -16.45 0.69
N LYS A 230 -10.65 -16.54 0.70
CA LYS A 230 -9.90 -17.43 1.59
C LYS A 230 -8.76 -16.68 2.25
N ILE A 231 -8.64 -16.75 3.57
CA ILE A 231 -7.45 -16.25 4.28
C ILE A 231 -6.32 -17.26 4.10
N LEU A 232 -5.18 -16.79 3.61
CA LEU A 232 -4.02 -17.62 3.28
C LEU A 232 -2.91 -17.53 4.33
N ILE A 233 -2.60 -16.33 4.80
CA ILE A 233 -1.48 -16.00 5.70
C ILE A 233 -1.96 -14.95 6.71
N GLY A 234 -1.47 -15.03 7.95
CA GLY A 234 -1.64 -14.00 8.98
C GLY A 234 -0.31 -13.60 9.61
N HIS A 235 -0.09 -12.29 9.73
CA HIS A 235 0.95 -11.66 10.54
C HIS A 235 0.30 -11.00 11.76
N VAL A 236 1.00 -10.99 12.89
CA VAL A 236 0.62 -10.15 14.03
C VAL A 236 1.05 -8.69 13.79
N SER A 237 2.12 -8.51 13.01
CA SER A 237 2.60 -7.21 12.58
C SER A 237 1.82 -6.66 11.39
N MET A 238 1.95 -5.36 11.18
CA MET A 238 1.42 -4.66 10.02
C MET A 238 2.18 -5.07 8.76
N LEU A 239 1.52 -5.74 7.84
CA LEU A 239 2.07 -6.00 6.50
C LEU A 239 2.26 -4.68 5.75
N THR A 240 3.37 -4.61 5.01
CA THR A 240 3.82 -3.44 4.27
C THR A 240 3.93 -3.70 2.78
N ASP A 241 4.27 -4.94 2.38
CA ASP A 241 4.31 -5.38 1.00
C ASP A 241 4.07 -6.89 0.87
N MET A 242 3.66 -7.32 -0.32
CA MET A 242 3.42 -8.73 -0.65
C MET A 242 3.72 -8.98 -2.13
N ARG A 243 4.39 -10.10 -2.42
CA ARG A 243 4.70 -10.58 -3.77
C ARG A 243 4.41 -12.06 -3.91
N TYR A 244 3.75 -12.42 -4.98
CA TYR A 244 3.77 -13.77 -5.52
C TYR A 244 5.00 -13.95 -6.40
N MET A 245 5.79 -14.97 -6.09
CA MET A 245 7.03 -15.32 -6.80
C MET A 245 6.99 -16.78 -7.22
N SER A 246 7.80 -17.11 -8.22
CA SER A 246 8.06 -18.49 -8.65
C SER A 246 9.54 -18.63 -8.99
N GLU A 247 10.04 -19.86 -9.00
CA GLU A 247 11.39 -20.18 -9.45
C GLU A 247 11.34 -20.62 -10.92
N ALA A 248 12.35 -20.24 -11.71
CA ALA A 248 12.43 -20.67 -13.11
C ALA A 248 12.56 -22.22 -13.23
N SER A 249 13.21 -22.85 -12.24
CA SER A 249 13.37 -24.30 -12.14
C SER A 249 12.06 -25.03 -11.78
N ALA A 250 11.12 -24.35 -11.13
CA ALA A 250 9.86 -24.91 -10.65
C ALA A 250 8.71 -23.91 -10.85
N PRO A 251 8.33 -23.57 -12.10
CA PRO A 251 7.35 -22.52 -12.38
C PRO A 251 5.95 -22.85 -11.86
N GLN A 252 5.67 -24.13 -11.62
CA GLN A 252 4.41 -24.61 -11.03
C GLN A 252 4.32 -24.37 -9.52
N ARG A 253 5.45 -24.09 -8.85
CA ARG A 253 5.49 -23.81 -7.41
C ARG A 253 5.53 -22.31 -7.18
N GLY A 254 4.38 -21.78 -6.76
CA GLY A 254 4.27 -20.42 -6.29
C GLY A 254 4.74 -20.26 -4.85
N TYR A 255 5.16 -19.05 -4.51
CA TYR A 255 5.48 -18.61 -3.16
C TYR A 255 4.84 -17.24 -2.92
N ILE A 256 4.36 -17.02 -1.70
CA ILE A 256 3.93 -15.71 -1.23
C ILE A 256 5.02 -15.19 -0.29
N VAL A 257 5.60 -14.06 -0.65
CA VAL A 257 6.60 -13.37 0.16
C VAL A 257 6.00 -12.08 0.69
N THR A 258 6.06 -11.94 2.00
CA THR A 258 5.43 -10.85 2.75
C THR A 258 6.46 -10.12 3.58
N ALA A 259 6.39 -8.79 3.55
CA ALA A 259 7.20 -7.91 4.38
C ALA A 259 6.33 -7.21 5.43
N ASP A 260 6.89 -6.95 6.61
CA ASP A 260 6.16 -6.28 7.68
C ASP A 260 6.95 -5.18 8.41
N ARG A 261 6.22 -4.45 9.27
CA ARG A 261 6.74 -3.35 10.08
C ARG A 261 7.77 -3.80 11.11
N ASP A 262 7.74 -5.05 11.53
CA ASP A 262 8.63 -5.62 12.53
C ASP A 262 9.83 -6.36 11.90
N GLU A 263 10.28 -5.88 10.76
CA GLU A 263 11.53 -6.28 10.08
C GLU A 263 11.48 -7.65 9.38
N HIS A 264 10.35 -8.36 9.42
CA HIS A 264 10.29 -9.70 8.84
C HIS A 264 10.05 -9.64 7.33
N ILE A 265 10.82 -10.46 6.62
CA ILE A 265 10.50 -10.92 5.27
C ILE A 265 10.25 -12.43 5.38
N ARG A 266 8.99 -12.83 5.24
CA ARG A 266 8.56 -14.23 5.35
C ARG A 266 8.35 -14.82 3.96
N VAL A 267 8.87 -16.01 3.72
CA VAL A 267 8.62 -16.81 2.52
C VAL A 267 7.70 -17.96 2.88
N SER A 268 6.51 -17.99 2.29
CA SER A 268 5.54 -19.09 2.44
C SER A 268 5.21 -19.68 1.08
N ARG A 269 4.76 -20.93 1.02
CA ARG A 269 4.25 -21.51 -0.23
C ARG A 269 3.03 -20.73 -0.74
N GLY A 270 2.79 -20.79 -2.04
CA GLY A 270 1.58 -20.27 -2.66
C GLY A 270 0.36 -21.16 -2.35
N PRO A 271 -0.84 -20.73 -2.78
CA PRO A 271 -2.03 -21.58 -2.72
C PRO A 271 -1.78 -22.92 -3.44
N PRO A 272 -2.27 -24.05 -2.89
CA PRO A 272 -3.15 -24.17 -1.72
C PRO A 272 -2.42 -24.32 -0.37
N GLN A 273 -1.09 -24.36 -0.35
CA GLN A 273 -0.28 -24.72 0.83
C GLN A 273 0.28 -23.51 1.59
N SER A 274 -0.40 -22.37 1.57
CA SER A 274 0.07 -21.11 2.17
C SER A 274 0.33 -21.13 3.68
N HIS A 275 -0.13 -22.17 4.37
CA HIS A 275 0.17 -22.42 5.78
C HIS A 275 1.61 -22.92 6.02
N VAL A 276 2.33 -23.35 4.97
CA VAL A 276 3.72 -23.81 5.06
C VAL A 276 4.66 -22.62 4.85
N ILE A 277 5.36 -22.25 5.92
CA ILE A 277 6.44 -21.26 5.88
C ILE A 277 7.74 -21.99 5.49
N GLU A 278 8.40 -21.52 4.44
CA GLU A 278 9.70 -22.04 3.99
C GLU A 278 10.85 -21.41 4.78
N GLY A 279 10.75 -20.12 5.08
CA GLY A 279 11.82 -19.42 5.76
C GLY A 279 11.54 -17.95 6.00
N PHE A 280 12.54 -17.29 6.58
CA PHE A 280 12.56 -15.87 6.86
C PHE A 280 13.90 -15.29 6.44
N CYS A 281 13.89 -14.25 5.60
CA CYS A 281 15.08 -13.48 5.28
C CYS A 281 15.32 -12.45 6.41
N LEU A 282 16.18 -12.81 7.38
CA LEU A 282 16.44 -12.01 8.58
C LEU A 282 17.71 -11.16 8.43
N GLY A 283 17.63 -9.87 8.76
CA GLY A 283 18.80 -8.98 8.73
C GLY A 283 18.49 -7.48 8.69
N HIS A 284 17.27 -7.10 8.31
CA HIS A 284 16.75 -5.75 8.51
C HIS A 284 16.65 -5.42 10.00
N THR A 285 16.88 -4.16 10.34
CA THR A 285 16.81 -3.64 11.73
C THR A 285 15.79 -2.53 11.92
N GLU A 286 15.17 -2.12 10.82
CA GLU A 286 13.99 -1.26 10.78
C GLU A 286 12.93 -1.90 9.86
N PHE A 287 11.72 -1.34 9.86
CA PHE A 287 10.60 -1.84 9.04
C PHE A 287 11.02 -2.10 7.59
N VAL A 288 10.52 -3.18 6.99
CA VAL A 288 10.66 -3.43 5.54
C VAL A 288 9.43 -2.86 4.85
N SER A 289 9.58 -2.10 3.76
CA SER A 289 8.46 -1.44 3.06
C SER A 289 8.21 -1.97 1.65
N LYS A 290 9.25 -2.55 1.02
CA LYS A 290 9.22 -3.07 -0.34
C LYS A 290 10.06 -4.34 -0.46
N VAL A 291 9.53 -5.31 -1.19
CA VAL A 291 10.24 -6.50 -1.63
C VAL A 291 9.97 -6.75 -3.11
N ARG A 292 11.00 -7.18 -3.85
CA ARG A 292 10.91 -7.41 -5.30
C ARG A 292 11.88 -8.49 -5.77
N GLN A 293 11.36 -9.46 -6.52
CA GLN A 293 12.19 -10.45 -7.23
C GLN A 293 12.98 -9.76 -8.35
N LEU A 294 14.30 -9.92 -8.38
CA LEU A 294 15.13 -9.38 -9.45
C LEU A 294 15.07 -10.31 -10.66
N GLY A 295 14.14 -10.01 -11.57
CA GLY A 295 13.83 -10.89 -12.71
C GLY A 295 12.87 -12.01 -12.34
N ASN A 296 11.94 -12.32 -13.24
CA ASN A 296 10.97 -13.38 -13.01
C ASN A 296 11.67 -14.73 -12.95
N GLY A 297 11.41 -15.53 -11.92
CA GLY A 297 12.01 -16.85 -11.78
C GLY A 297 13.37 -16.89 -11.07
N SER A 298 13.98 -15.74 -10.79
CA SER A 298 15.29 -15.63 -10.13
C SER A 298 15.21 -15.96 -8.63
N SER A 299 16.26 -16.58 -8.06
CA SER A 299 16.43 -16.73 -6.61
C SER A 299 16.77 -15.41 -5.90
N ILE A 300 17.05 -14.35 -6.65
CA ILE A 300 17.46 -13.06 -6.10
C ILE A 300 16.24 -12.21 -5.74
N LEU A 301 16.19 -11.80 -4.47
CA LEU A 301 15.22 -10.85 -3.94
C LEU A 301 15.94 -9.56 -3.52
N VAL A 302 15.36 -8.42 -3.85
CA VAL A 302 15.77 -7.11 -3.33
C VAL A 302 14.71 -6.64 -2.32
N SER A 303 15.15 -6.17 -1.17
CA SER A 303 14.29 -5.58 -0.14
C SER A 303 14.79 -4.20 0.27
N GLY A 304 13.86 -3.37 0.71
CA GLY A 304 14.11 -2.00 1.15
C GLY A 304 13.10 -1.57 2.20
N GLY A 305 13.52 -0.66 3.07
CA GLY A 305 12.76 -0.30 4.27
C GLY A 305 13.25 0.97 4.93
N GLY A 306 13.28 0.97 6.26
CA GLY A 306 13.80 2.06 7.09
C GLY A 306 15.31 1.99 7.37
N ASP A 307 15.99 0.91 6.97
CA ASP A 307 17.44 0.80 7.06
C ASP A 307 18.14 1.75 6.06
N ASP A 308 19.45 1.98 6.24
CA ASP A 308 20.26 2.80 5.33
C ASP A 308 20.88 2.00 4.16
N TRP A 309 20.33 0.82 3.88
CA TRP A 309 20.75 -0.10 2.83
C TRP A 309 19.57 -0.86 2.19
N LEU A 310 19.78 -1.37 0.97
CA LEU A 310 18.95 -2.41 0.35
C LEU A 310 19.52 -3.79 0.62
N GLY A 311 18.65 -4.74 0.96
CA GLY A 311 19.03 -6.14 1.11
C GLY A 311 18.92 -6.89 -0.20
N VAL A 312 19.97 -7.62 -0.55
CA VAL A 312 19.99 -8.56 -1.68
C VAL A 312 20.08 -9.95 -1.10
N TRP A 313 19.11 -10.81 -1.40
CA TRP A 313 18.95 -12.11 -0.76
C TRP A 313 18.87 -13.21 -1.81
N ASP A 314 19.34 -14.40 -1.47
CA ASP A 314 18.80 -15.62 -2.02
C ASP A 314 17.55 -15.96 -1.19
N TRP A 315 16.37 -15.71 -1.75
CA TRP A 315 15.12 -15.93 -1.01
C TRP A 315 14.75 -17.41 -0.87
N THR A 316 15.30 -18.27 -1.73
CA THR A 316 15.05 -19.72 -1.67
C THR A 316 15.81 -20.34 -0.49
N ARG A 317 17.02 -19.81 -0.22
CA ARG A 317 17.87 -20.20 0.91
C ARG A 317 17.68 -19.32 2.15
N SER A 318 16.88 -18.27 2.05
CA SER A 318 16.70 -17.25 3.10
C SER A 318 18.02 -16.60 3.56
N GLU A 319 18.95 -16.40 2.63
CA GLU A 319 20.32 -15.95 2.90
C GLU A 319 20.54 -14.52 2.42
N LEU A 320 21.15 -13.67 3.26
CA LEU A 320 21.55 -12.31 2.88
C LEU A 320 22.87 -12.36 2.12
N LEU A 321 22.83 -12.01 0.84
CA LEU A 321 24.00 -11.99 -0.03
C LEU A 321 24.78 -10.67 0.06
N ARG A 322 24.06 -9.54 0.08
CA ARG A 322 24.70 -8.20 0.11
C ARG A 322 23.80 -7.13 0.72
N LYS A 323 24.43 -6.14 1.35
CA LYS A 323 23.82 -4.86 1.72
C LYS A 323 24.32 -3.76 0.79
N LEU A 324 23.41 -3.05 0.12
CA LEU A 324 23.73 -1.92 -0.75
C LEU A 324 23.42 -0.62 -0.03
N HIS A 325 24.44 0.05 0.51
CA HIS A 325 24.25 1.30 1.25
C HIS A 325 23.95 2.47 0.32
N PHE A 326 23.03 3.34 0.73
CA PHE A 326 22.60 4.48 -0.08
C PHE A 326 23.60 5.63 -0.11
N LYS A 327 24.28 5.89 1.01
CA LYS A 327 25.11 7.09 1.22
C LYS A 327 26.13 7.37 0.09
N PRO A 328 26.83 6.39 -0.49
CA PRO A 328 27.78 6.66 -1.58
C PRO A 328 27.15 7.21 -2.86
N PHE A 329 25.83 7.06 -3.03
CA PHE A 329 25.09 7.40 -4.25
C PHE A 329 24.19 8.63 -4.08
N LEU A 330 24.16 9.22 -2.89
CA LEU A 330 23.33 10.38 -2.57
C LEU A 330 24.22 11.60 -2.33
N GLN A 331 23.93 12.70 -3.04
CA GLN A 331 24.69 13.95 -2.87
C GLN A 331 24.48 14.60 -1.50
N SER A 332 23.30 14.42 -0.88
CA SER A 332 22.95 14.96 0.44
C SER A 332 21.98 14.01 1.14
N PRO A 333 22.47 12.88 1.69
CA PRO A 333 21.60 11.87 2.30
C PRO A 333 20.95 12.44 3.58
N PRO A 334 19.63 12.31 3.75
CA PRO A 334 18.98 12.67 5.01
C PRO A 334 19.39 11.70 6.13
N GLU A 335 19.20 12.11 7.38
CA GLU A 335 19.48 11.27 8.56
C GLU A 335 18.65 9.98 8.55
N LYS A 336 17.39 10.07 8.12
CA LYS A 336 16.45 8.95 8.04
C LYS A 336 16.02 8.75 6.60
N ILE A 337 16.30 7.56 6.06
CA ILE A 337 15.94 7.16 4.70
C ILE A 337 14.80 6.13 4.76
N ALA A 338 13.80 6.23 3.89
CA ALA A 338 12.76 5.22 3.77
C ALA A 338 12.58 4.86 2.30
N VAL A 339 12.60 3.58 1.96
CA VAL A 339 12.30 3.11 0.60
C VAL A 339 10.80 3.24 0.36
N SER A 340 10.38 4.14 -0.53
CA SER A 340 8.96 4.40 -0.81
C SER A 340 8.39 3.52 -1.93
N GLY A 341 9.21 3.16 -2.91
CA GLY A 341 8.77 2.41 -4.09
C GLY A 341 9.86 1.51 -4.68
N MET A 342 9.43 0.44 -5.35
CA MET A 342 10.32 -0.57 -5.94
C MET A 342 9.62 -1.26 -7.11
N TRP A 343 10.20 -1.21 -8.30
CA TRP A 343 9.58 -1.66 -9.55
C TRP A 343 10.53 -2.51 -10.37
N ASN A 344 10.00 -3.54 -11.04
CA ASN A 344 10.77 -4.30 -12.01
C ASN A 344 10.67 -3.66 -13.37
N VAL A 345 11.83 -3.49 -14.00
CA VAL A 345 12.01 -3.04 -15.37
C VAL A 345 12.89 -4.06 -16.06
N SER A 346 12.71 -4.20 -17.37
CA SER A 346 13.52 -5.06 -18.21
C SER A 346 14.08 -4.19 -19.32
N ILE A 347 15.38 -4.25 -19.58
CA ILE A 347 16.06 -3.37 -20.55
C ILE A 347 16.69 -4.24 -21.62
N ALA A 348 16.53 -3.89 -22.90
CA ALA A 348 17.20 -4.59 -23.98
C ALA A 348 18.73 -4.46 -23.87
N THR A 349 19.42 -5.56 -24.09
CA THR A 349 20.87 -5.58 -24.31
C THR A 349 21.15 -5.97 -25.76
N GLY A 350 22.34 -5.65 -26.27
CA GLY A 350 22.68 -5.79 -27.70
C GLY A 350 22.45 -7.17 -28.33
N ASP A 351 22.29 -8.21 -27.52
CA ASP A 351 22.14 -9.61 -27.95
C ASP A 351 20.68 -10.12 -27.93
N ASP A 352 19.67 -9.23 -28.05
CA ASP A 352 18.22 -9.56 -27.99
C ASP A 352 17.76 -10.15 -26.63
N THR A 353 18.67 -10.23 -25.66
CA THR A 353 18.35 -10.57 -24.27
C THR A 353 17.95 -9.30 -23.51
N ARG A 354 16.99 -9.43 -22.59
CA ARG A 354 16.60 -8.31 -21.73
C ARG A 354 17.06 -8.54 -20.29
N THR A 355 17.79 -7.58 -19.75
CA THR A 355 18.31 -7.64 -18.39
C THR A 355 17.26 -7.10 -17.41
N PRO A 356 16.91 -7.84 -16.34
CA PRO A 356 16.04 -7.33 -15.30
C PRO A 356 16.77 -6.31 -14.42
N VAL A 357 16.10 -5.22 -14.12
CA VAL A 357 16.56 -4.14 -13.24
C VAL A 357 15.44 -3.80 -12.25
N VAL A 358 15.80 -3.69 -10.97
CA VAL A 358 14.94 -3.16 -9.94
C VAL A 358 15.20 -1.66 -9.81
N VAL A 359 14.19 -0.85 -10.06
CA VAL A 359 14.20 0.60 -9.84
C VAL A 359 13.65 0.89 -8.45
N VAL A 360 14.34 1.72 -7.67
CA VAL A 360 14.00 2.02 -6.28
C VAL A 360 13.86 3.53 -6.07
N ALA A 361 12.79 3.94 -5.41
CA ALA A 361 12.57 5.31 -4.96
C ALA A 361 12.74 5.40 -3.43
N LEU A 362 13.30 6.51 -2.99
CA LEU A 362 13.40 6.87 -1.57
C LEU A 362 12.43 8.02 -1.26
N GLU A 363 11.75 7.94 -0.13
CA GLU A 363 10.77 8.93 0.30
C GLU A 363 11.43 10.30 0.45
N GLY A 364 10.93 11.31 -0.29
CA GLY A 364 11.42 12.69 -0.20
C GLY A 364 12.78 12.96 -0.85
N ILE A 365 13.34 12.01 -1.62
CA ILE A 365 14.64 12.16 -2.28
C ILE A 365 14.47 12.14 -3.79
N LYS A 366 15.08 13.10 -4.47
CA LYS A 366 15.03 13.28 -5.93
C LYS A 366 16.01 12.36 -6.67
N THR A 367 16.00 11.08 -6.34
CA THR A 367 16.92 10.10 -6.91
C THR A 367 16.20 8.78 -7.11
N LEU A 368 16.39 8.17 -8.29
CA LEU A 368 16.08 6.77 -8.52
C LEU A 368 17.37 5.95 -8.42
N LEU A 369 17.31 4.85 -7.68
CA LEU A 369 18.40 3.89 -7.59
C LEU A 369 18.09 2.70 -8.48
N LEU A 370 19.09 2.17 -9.17
CA LEU A 370 18.98 1.03 -10.07
C LEU A 370 19.80 -0.13 -9.53
N VAL A 371 19.18 -1.31 -9.39
CA VAL A 371 19.85 -2.56 -9.02
C VAL A 371 19.67 -3.55 -10.17
N GLY A 372 20.77 -3.98 -10.77
CA GLY A 372 20.76 -4.99 -11.85
C GLY A 372 21.83 -6.05 -11.62
N VAL A 373 21.68 -7.21 -12.26
CA VAL A 373 22.68 -8.28 -12.24
C VAL A 373 23.16 -8.51 -13.68
N PHE A 374 24.48 -8.46 -13.87
CA PHE A 374 25.14 -8.52 -15.18
C PHE A 374 26.14 -9.69 -15.20
N GLY A 375 25.74 -10.81 -15.79
CA GLY A 375 26.53 -12.04 -15.85
C GLY A 375 25.66 -13.30 -15.76
N PRO A 376 26.23 -14.50 -15.92
CA PRO A 376 25.46 -15.75 -15.84
C PRO A 376 24.91 -15.97 -14.42
N LEU A 377 23.58 -16.04 -14.32
CA LEU A 377 22.77 -16.34 -13.12
C LEU A 377 22.88 -17.81 -12.63
N ASN A 378 24.01 -18.47 -12.88
CA ASN A 378 24.17 -19.91 -12.68
C ASN A 378 25.54 -20.25 -12.09
N VAL A 379 25.85 -19.90 -10.83
CA VAL A 379 26.88 -20.66 -10.08
C VAL A 379 26.63 -20.53 -8.57
N GLU A 380 26.67 -21.67 -7.88
CA GLU A 380 26.55 -21.84 -6.42
C GLU A 380 27.70 -21.20 -5.59
N THR A 381 28.33 -20.11 -6.04
CA THR A 381 29.48 -19.45 -5.39
C THR A 381 29.39 -17.92 -5.39
N ASP A 382 30.26 -17.25 -4.62
CA ASP A 382 30.43 -15.78 -4.42
C ASP A 382 30.40 -14.88 -5.70
N ASP A 383 30.28 -15.45 -6.90
CA ASP A 383 30.33 -14.78 -8.20
C ASP A 383 29.03 -14.03 -8.57
N GLU A 384 27.85 -14.50 -8.14
CA GLU A 384 26.57 -13.81 -8.42
C GLU A 384 26.52 -12.41 -7.79
N VAL A 385 27.12 -12.29 -6.61
CA VAL A 385 27.23 -11.03 -5.88
C VAL A 385 28.15 -10.06 -6.63
N SER A 386 29.16 -10.57 -7.33
CA SER A 386 30.12 -9.77 -8.12
C SER A 386 29.53 -9.21 -9.42
N ALA A 387 28.49 -9.85 -9.97
CA ALA A 387 27.74 -9.40 -11.12
C ALA A 387 26.74 -8.26 -10.81
N LEU A 388 26.44 -8.02 -9.53
CA LEU A 388 25.49 -7.00 -9.14
C LEU A 388 26.05 -5.59 -9.40
N ARG A 389 25.23 -4.74 -9.98
CA ARG A 389 25.53 -3.34 -10.26
C ARG A 389 24.48 -2.44 -9.62
N PHE A 390 24.94 -1.30 -9.15
CA PHE A 390 24.14 -0.33 -8.45
C PHE A 390 24.46 1.05 -9.00
N ALA A 391 23.43 1.77 -9.45
CA ALA A 391 23.55 3.09 -10.05
C ALA A 391 22.49 4.04 -9.48
N ALA A 392 22.67 5.33 -9.69
CA ALA A 392 21.74 6.35 -9.22
C ALA A 392 21.51 7.41 -10.29
N ILE A 393 20.26 7.82 -10.44
CA ILE A 393 19.79 8.80 -11.41
C ILE A 393 19.17 9.96 -10.63
N GLU A 394 19.74 11.16 -10.80
CA GLU A 394 19.18 12.38 -10.22
C GLU A 394 17.97 12.86 -11.00
N LEU A 395 16.93 13.27 -10.28
CA LEU A 395 15.67 13.74 -10.83
C LEU A 395 15.42 15.21 -10.49
N THR A 396 14.51 15.83 -11.23
CA THR A 396 14.09 17.21 -10.95
C THR A 396 13.21 17.33 -9.69
N HIS A 397 12.46 16.26 -9.39
CA HIS A 397 11.44 16.18 -8.33
C HIS A 397 11.44 14.78 -7.70
N ASN A 398 10.70 14.64 -6.58
CA ASN A 398 10.62 13.36 -5.89
C ASN A 398 9.81 12.35 -6.73
N PRO A 399 10.35 11.15 -6.99
CA PRO A 399 9.62 10.10 -7.68
C PRO A 399 8.52 9.54 -6.78
N ILE A 400 7.34 9.34 -7.38
CA ILE A 400 6.16 8.75 -6.73
C ILE A 400 5.96 7.32 -7.22
N ASP A 401 5.90 7.12 -8.54
CA ASP A 401 5.64 5.83 -9.15
C ASP A 401 6.40 5.69 -10.48
N VAL A 402 6.72 4.45 -10.89
CA VAL A 402 7.54 4.17 -12.07
C VAL A 402 6.96 3.03 -12.88
N VAL A 403 6.95 3.18 -14.19
CA VAL A 403 6.66 2.11 -15.14
C VAL A 403 7.59 2.17 -16.34
N SER A 404 7.85 1.01 -16.96
CA SER A 404 8.59 0.92 -18.21
C SER A 404 7.69 0.55 -19.38
N THR A 405 8.09 0.96 -20.57
CA THR A 405 7.50 0.57 -21.86
C THR A 405 8.42 -0.41 -22.60
N HIS A 406 7.92 -1.03 -23.67
CA HIS A 406 8.68 -2.01 -24.45
C HIS A 406 9.94 -1.45 -25.14
N ASP A 407 9.97 -0.14 -25.42
CA ASP A 407 11.07 0.58 -26.07
C ASP A 407 12.15 1.06 -25.07
N ASP A 408 12.16 0.49 -23.87
CA ASP A 408 13.07 0.81 -22.76
C ASP A 408 12.90 2.24 -22.21
N THR A 409 11.75 2.90 -22.46
CA THR A 409 11.43 4.16 -21.81
C THR A 409 10.91 3.91 -20.38
N LEU A 410 11.53 4.55 -19.39
CA LEU A 410 10.94 4.76 -18.08
C LEU A 410 10.03 5.98 -18.09
N ILE A 411 8.82 5.80 -17.58
CA ILE A 411 7.90 6.87 -17.24
C ILE A 411 7.85 6.96 -15.71
N VAL A 412 8.21 8.13 -15.19
CA VAL A 412 8.30 8.40 -13.75
C VAL A 412 7.26 9.45 -13.39
N ALA A 413 6.33 9.11 -12.50
CA ALA A 413 5.46 10.07 -11.86
C ALA A 413 6.21 10.85 -10.78
N LEU A 414 6.04 12.17 -10.77
CA LEU A 414 6.82 13.10 -9.94
C LEU A 414 5.91 13.95 -9.05
N ASP A 415 6.35 14.22 -7.82
CA ASP A 415 5.74 15.24 -6.98
C ASP A 415 6.19 16.65 -7.43
N ASN A 416 5.40 17.25 -8.30
CA ASN A 416 5.63 18.57 -8.86
C ASN A 416 4.69 19.65 -8.28
N ARG A 417 4.13 19.42 -7.09
CA ARG A 417 3.18 20.35 -6.44
C ARG A 417 3.75 21.77 -6.32
N ASN A 418 5.05 21.88 -6.08
CA ASN A 418 5.77 23.15 -5.92
C ASN A 418 6.09 23.88 -7.25
N SER A 419 5.87 23.23 -8.40
CA SER A 419 6.11 23.80 -9.74
C SER A 419 4.82 24.17 -10.48
N GLY A 420 3.71 24.35 -9.74
CA GLY A 420 2.41 24.68 -10.31
C GLY A 420 1.80 23.56 -11.16
N GLY A 421 2.14 22.30 -10.87
CA GLY A 421 1.60 21.12 -11.56
C GLY A 421 2.12 20.90 -12.99
N LYS A 422 3.08 21.71 -13.47
CA LYS A 422 3.69 21.51 -14.79
C LYS A 422 4.65 20.31 -14.75
N PHE A 423 4.51 19.40 -15.71
CA PHE A 423 5.41 18.26 -15.92
C PHE A 423 5.44 17.23 -14.77
N ALA A 424 4.30 16.61 -14.49
CA ALA A 424 4.13 15.58 -13.45
C ALA A 424 4.64 14.18 -13.86
N LEU A 425 4.98 14.00 -15.14
CA LEU A 425 5.52 12.78 -15.72
C LEU A 425 6.83 13.11 -16.44
N LEU A 426 7.90 12.42 -16.05
CA LEU A 426 9.21 12.45 -16.69
C LEU A 426 9.39 11.17 -17.50
N THR A 427 9.84 11.31 -18.74
CA THR A 427 10.22 10.15 -19.57
C THR A 427 11.71 10.18 -19.84
N MET A 428 12.35 9.01 -19.73
CA MET A 428 13.78 8.82 -19.98
C MET A 428 13.99 7.43 -20.56
N ARG A 429 14.91 7.29 -21.52
CA ARG A 429 15.26 5.99 -22.10
C ARG A 429 16.39 5.37 -21.30
N MET A 430 16.20 4.14 -20.82
CA MET A 430 17.29 3.39 -20.20
C MET A 430 18.16 2.73 -21.25
N TYR A 431 19.43 2.58 -20.94
CA TYR A 431 20.35 1.74 -21.69
C TYR A 431 21.37 1.12 -20.75
N ILE A 432 22.02 0.07 -21.25
CA ILE A 432 23.14 -0.59 -20.59
C ILE A 432 24.34 -0.44 -21.51
N ASP A 433 25.43 0.12 -20.99
CA ASP A 433 26.71 0.22 -21.69
C ASP A 433 27.82 -0.32 -20.79
N ASN A 434 28.63 -1.26 -21.28
CA ASN A 434 29.70 -1.91 -20.51
C ASN A 434 29.31 -2.40 -19.10
N ALA A 435 28.10 -2.96 -18.96
CA ALA A 435 27.51 -3.38 -17.68
C ALA A 435 27.27 -2.24 -16.67
N GLU A 436 27.19 -1.00 -17.14
CA GLU A 436 26.69 0.15 -16.40
C GLU A 436 25.28 0.50 -16.87
N MET A 437 24.40 0.86 -15.92
CA MET A 437 23.03 1.26 -16.20
C MET A 437 22.93 2.77 -16.16
N ASP A 438 22.39 3.37 -17.21
CA ASP A 438 22.21 4.82 -17.28
C ASP A 438 20.96 5.20 -18.10
N VAL A 439 20.65 6.49 -18.16
CA VAL A 439 19.48 7.03 -18.84
C VAL A 439 19.81 8.22 -19.74
N ALA A 440 19.08 8.30 -20.85
CA ALA A 440 19.20 9.36 -21.84
C ALA A 440 17.84 9.94 -22.24
N GLY A 441 17.87 11.10 -22.89
CA GLY A 441 16.67 11.66 -23.56
C GLY A 441 15.57 12.13 -22.61
N HIS A 442 15.95 12.77 -21.50
CA HIS A 442 15.03 13.33 -20.51
C HIS A 442 14.00 14.28 -21.16
N LYS A 443 12.72 13.90 -21.14
CA LYS A 443 11.61 14.79 -21.54
C LYS A 443 10.68 14.98 -20.36
N ASN A 444 10.71 16.18 -19.79
CA ASN A 444 9.85 16.54 -18.65
C ASN A 444 8.50 17.03 -19.19
N GLY A 445 7.47 16.16 -19.15
CA GLY A 445 6.13 16.42 -19.67
C GLY A 445 6.05 17.01 -21.08
N GLN A 446 7.04 16.70 -21.93
CA GLN A 446 7.10 17.06 -23.35
C GLN A 446 6.97 15.83 -24.26
N ASP A 447 6.84 14.63 -23.70
CA ASP A 447 6.65 13.43 -24.50
C ASP A 447 5.25 13.47 -25.15
N PRO A 448 5.15 13.48 -26.51
CA PRO A 448 3.88 13.54 -27.23
C PRO A 448 2.94 12.38 -26.86
N ARG A 449 3.48 11.21 -26.47
CA ARG A 449 2.72 9.99 -26.17
C ARG A 449 1.82 10.13 -24.94
N ILE A 450 2.10 11.09 -24.06
CA ILE A 450 1.38 11.29 -22.79
C ILE A 450 0.82 12.71 -22.64
N GLN A 451 0.87 13.53 -23.69
CA GLN A 451 0.38 14.92 -23.62
C GLN A 451 -1.11 15.02 -23.30
N ALA A 452 -1.91 14.04 -23.77
CA ALA A 452 -3.34 14.03 -23.55
C ALA A 452 -3.71 14.05 -22.05
N LEU A 453 -2.89 13.44 -21.17
CA LEU A 453 -3.11 13.45 -19.72
C LEU A 453 -3.06 14.85 -19.12
N TYR A 454 -2.12 15.68 -19.58
CA TYR A 454 -1.98 17.06 -19.10
C TYR A 454 -3.17 17.91 -19.53
N THR A 455 -3.70 17.67 -20.73
CA THR A 455 -4.93 18.33 -21.21
C THR A 455 -6.10 17.97 -20.30
N THR A 456 -6.30 16.69 -20.01
CA THR A 456 -7.35 16.21 -19.09
C THR A 456 -7.22 16.79 -17.69
N GLN A 457 -6.01 16.80 -17.11
CA GLN A 457 -5.76 17.34 -15.77
C GLN A 457 -5.98 18.86 -15.70
N ARG A 458 -5.69 19.59 -16.79
CA ARG A 458 -5.94 21.04 -16.88
C ARG A 458 -7.42 21.39 -17.04
N HIS A 459 -8.18 20.59 -17.78
CA HIS A 459 -9.62 20.83 -17.98
C HIS A 459 -10.45 20.54 -16.73
N ALA A 460 -10.05 19.55 -15.94
CA ALA A 460 -10.73 19.17 -14.69
C ALA A 460 -9.70 18.98 -13.57
N PRO A 461 -9.17 20.08 -13.01
CA PRO A 461 -8.17 20.01 -11.96
C PRO A 461 -8.75 19.42 -10.68
N ILE A 462 -8.03 18.46 -10.09
CA ILE A 462 -8.36 17.97 -8.75
C ILE A 462 -7.54 18.79 -7.76
N GLU A 463 -8.25 19.58 -6.96
CA GLU A 463 -7.67 20.24 -5.80
C GLU A 463 -7.63 19.27 -4.63
N ALA A 464 -6.47 19.20 -3.98
CA ALA A 464 -6.30 18.46 -2.76
C ALA A 464 -5.57 19.29 -1.70
N ASP A 465 -5.89 18.99 -0.44
CA ASP A 465 -5.26 19.55 0.73
C ASP A 465 -3.81 19.06 0.85
N ALA A 466 -2.92 19.93 1.35
CA ALA A 466 -1.50 19.61 1.49
C ALA A 466 -1.26 18.39 2.37
N LYS A 467 -1.95 18.32 3.51
CA LYS A 467 -1.79 17.28 4.51
C LYS A 467 -2.34 15.93 4.02
N ASP A 468 -3.45 15.96 3.30
CA ASP A 468 -4.01 14.76 2.65
C ASP A 468 -2.99 14.17 1.66
N LEU A 469 -2.40 15.03 0.81
CA LEU A 469 -1.40 14.62 -0.17
C LEU A 469 -0.10 14.12 0.49
N ASP A 470 0.35 14.77 1.56
CA ASP A 470 1.53 14.31 2.29
C ASP A 470 1.27 12.94 2.94
N THR A 471 0.07 12.71 3.46
CA THR A 471 -0.34 11.40 4.00
C THR A 471 -0.40 10.32 2.91
N LEU A 472 -0.82 10.69 1.69
CA LEU A 472 -0.92 9.78 0.55
C LEU A 472 0.45 9.42 -0.03
N LEU A 473 1.33 10.40 -0.19
CA LEU A 473 2.59 10.27 -0.95
C LEU A 473 3.83 10.01 -0.06
N TYR A 474 3.81 10.48 1.19
CA TYR A 474 4.96 10.46 2.11
C TYR A 474 4.59 9.81 3.46
N GLY A 475 3.96 8.63 3.38
CA GLY A 475 3.46 7.90 4.54
C GLY A 475 4.39 6.79 5.06
N VAL A 476 5.46 6.44 4.34
CA VAL A 476 6.29 5.26 4.62
C VAL A 476 7.22 5.50 5.80
N SER A 477 7.79 6.70 5.94
CA SER A 477 8.63 7.04 7.10
C SER A 477 7.91 6.89 8.45
N ASN A 478 6.57 7.02 8.47
CA ASN A 478 5.75 6.83 9.67
C ASN A 478 5.70 5.37 10.18
N LEU A 479 6.23 4.42 9.41
CA LEU A 479 6.35 3.03 9.85
C LEU A 479 7.45 2.83 10.91
N ARG A 480 8.38 3.78 11.06
CA ARG A 480 9.40 3.72 12.11
C ARG A 480 8.78 3.52 13.48
N LYS A 481 9.41 2.67 14.28
CA LYS A 481 9.02 2.47 15.67
C LYS A 481 9.37 3.76 16.42
N ARG A 482 8.43 4.30 17.19
CA ARG A 482 8.72 5.37 18.15
C ARG A 482 9.49 4.70 19.28
N ARG A 483 10.82 4.64 19.18
CA ARG A 483 11.67 4.28 20.30
C ARG A 483 11.58 5.44 21.29
N ASP A 484 11.33 5.13 22.55
CA ASP A 484 10.76 6.03 23.54
C ASP A 484 11.53 7.36 23.68
N LEU A 485 10.84 8.48 23.43
CA LEU A 485 11.19 9.82 23.93
C LEU A 485 10.95 9.91 25.46
N ALA A 486 11.19 8.81 26.19
CA ALA A 486 10.88 8.69 27.62
C ALA A 486 12.13 8.72 28.52
N ASP A 487 13.31 9.03 27.98
CA ASP A 487 14.56 9.19 28.75
C ASP A 487 15.11 10.63 28.72
N GLY A 488 14.24 11.63 28.60
CA GLY A 488 14.71 13.02 28.53
C GLY A 488 13.66 14.10 28.67
N GLU A 489 12.70 13.96 29.58
CA GLU A 489 11.88 15.07 30.12
C GLU A 489 10.97 14.54 31.24
N ALA A 490 11.57 14.16 32.37
CA ALA A 490 10.87 13.97 33.63
C ALA A 490 11.74 14.57 34.73
N ASN A 491 11.58 15.87 34.98
CA ASN A 491 11.54 16.50 36.30
C ASN A 491 11.54 18.02 36.12
N GLY A 492 10.34 18.58 36.16
CA GLY A 492 10.07 20.01 36.20
C GLY A 492 8.65 20.20 36.67
N ASP A 493 8.37 19.76 37.90
CA ASP A 493 7.23 20.17 38.73
C ASP A 493 7.44 19.60 40.15
N GLU A 494 8.31 20.24 40.92
CA GLU A 494 8.28 20.14 42.39
C GLU A 494 7.36 21.26 42.91
N ASN A 495 6.14 20.88 43.31
CA ASN A 495 5.33 21.67 44.23
C ASN A 495 5.09 20.83 45.48
N ASP A 496 5.82 21.21 46.53
CA ASP A 496 5.32 21.50 47.87
C ASP A 496 4.37 20.47 48.51
N GLU A 497 4.94 19.48 49.20
CA GLU A 497 4.30 18.90 50.39
C GLU A 497 5.30 18.85 51.55
N SER A 498 4.88 19.49 52.64
CA SER A 498 5.58 19.68 53.90
C SER A 498 5.70 18.36 54.67
N VAL A 499 6.94 17.99 54.98
CA VAL A 499 7.28 16.87 55.85
C VAL A 499 7.09 17.28 57.30
N LEU A 500 6.13 16.65 57.99
CA LEU A 500 6.05 16.61 59.44
C LEU A 500 6.95 15.47 59.95
N GLU A 501 8.05 15.80 60.61
CA GLU A 501 8.89 14.85 61.35
C GLU A 501 8.20 14.41 62.66
N PRO A 502 8.25 13.12 63.04
CA PRO A 502 8.04 12.72 64.43
C PRO A 502 9.39 12.57 65.15
N GLU A 503 9.47 13.15 66.36
CA GLU A 503 10.60 13.02 67.28
C GLU A 503 10.90 11.57 67.71
N PRO A 504 12.16 11.25 68.05
CA PRO A 504 12.54 9.92 68.52
C PRO A 504 12.18 9.73 70.01
N ALA A 505 11.56 8.59 70.31
CA ALA A 505 11.42 8.10 71.68
C ALA A 505 12.74 7.46 72.15
N GLU A 506 13.11 7.78 73.38
CA GLU A 506 14.22 7.23 74.15
C GLU A 506 14.07 5.71 74.38
N GLU A 507 15.16 4.96 74.16
CA GLU A 507 15.72 3.98 75.10
C GLU A 507 17.19 3.65 74.75
#